data_AF-A0A1C3NJT5-F1
#
_entry.id   AF-A0A1C3NJT5-F1
#
_cell.length_a   1.000
_cell.length_b   1.000
_cell.length_c   1.000
_cell.angle_alpha   90.00
_cell.angle_beta   90.00
_cell.angle_gamma   90.00
#
_symmetry.space_group_name_H-M   'P 1'
#
loop_
_entity.id
_entity.type
_entity.pdbx_description
1 polymer ?
#
loop_
_entity_poly.entity_id
_entity_poly.type
_entity_poly.pdbx_seq_one_letter_code
_entity_poly.pdbx_strand_id
1 'polypeptide(L)'
;MAVRPSCIPQHRAALPLLLCAAFANFLIGCSRMNAPVNDPSGIHLIGNIPVDADNTVHIDTRKPIPFADHAFGAMCYDTYGCKVLYDGRYKAHDPDDVKQISSASVGDGYPGNLDAGTIGIRNFPHFSPPAEVTWRSKDGQSHHALVDLEAIFKNKVVLHHVPQDQLPPILQADISPHIILEVNDRTINVYMKAMVQTTVLQKPGNQYSDFRNDLILAYTKTY
;
A
#
# COMPACT_ATOMS: atom_id res chain seq x y z
N MET A 1 -31.37 19.76 60.06
CA MET A 1 -31.98 19.08 61.23
C MET A 1 -33.04 18.11 60.68
N ALA A 2 -32.85 16.80 60.88
CA ALA A 2 -33.75 15.64 60.57
C ALA A 2 -34.19 15.47 59.09
N VAL A 3 -33.88 14.42 58.31
CA VAL A 3 -33.84 12.94 58.45
C VAL A 3 -35.17 12.31 58.89
N ARG A 4 -35.75 11.50 58.00
CA ARG A 4 -36.70 10.40 58.26
C ARG A 4 -36.57 9.33 57.14
N PRO A 5 -36.96 8.07 57.38
CA PRO A 5 -35.99 6.96 57.41
C PRO A 5 -36.40 5.67 56.66
N SER A 6 -35.52 4.67 56.77
CA SER A 6 -35.78 3.22 56.90
C SER A 6 -36.06 2.36 55.66
N CYS A 7 -35.13 1.42 55.38
CA CYS A 7 -35.32 0.00 55.77
C CYS A 7 -33.97 -0.76 55.79
N ILE A 8 -33.76 -1.57 56.83
CA ILE A 8 -32.66 -2.51 57.12
C ILE A 8 -33.30 -3.94 57.20
N PRO A 9 -32.63 -5.07 57.55
CA PRO A 9 -31.30 -5.69 57.30
C PRO A 9 -31.49 -7.07 56.58
N GLN A 10 -30.52 -7.97 56.30
CA GLN A 10 -29.59 -8.75 57.15
C GLN A 10 -28.60 -9.47 56.21
N HIS A 11 -27.27 -9.37 56.32
CA HIS A 11 -26.31 -9.95 57.27
C HIS A 11 -26.01 -11.47 57.16
N ARG A 12 -24.68 -11.72 57.14
CA ARG A 12 -23.88 -12.93 57.40
C ARG A 12 -23.57 -13.82 56.19
N ALA A 13 -22.36 -13.84 55.62
CA ALA A 13 -21.01 -14.13 56.15
C ALA A 13 -20.78 -15.62 56.45
N ALA A 14 -19.90 -16.27 55.67
CA ALA A 14 -18.64 -16.90 56.11
C ALA A 14 -18.12 -17.96 55.11
N LEU A 15 -16.87 -17.77 54.68
CA LEU A 15 -15.90 -18.72 54.10
C LEU A 15 -15.59 -19.90 55.07
N PRO A 16 -14.62 -20.82 54.80
CA PRO A 16 -14.39 -21.74 53.67
C PRO A 16 -14.08 -23.18 54.19
N LEU A 17 -13.80 -24.18 53.33
CA LEU A 17 -12.67 -25.13 53.52
C LEU A 17 -12.56 -26.18 52.38
N LEU A 18 -11.31 -26.51 52.08
CA LEU A 18 -10.77 -27.53 51.18
C LEU A 18 -11.31 -28.97 51.43
N LEU A 19 -11.29 -29.87 50.43
CA LEU A 19 -10.17 -30.78 50.09
C LEU A 19 -10.63 -31.91 49.11
N CYS A 20 -9.63 -32.47 48.40
CA CYS A 20 -9.52 -33.81 47.80
C CYS A 20 -9.57 -33.99 46.28
N ALA A 21 -8.46 -34.57 45.80
CA ALA A 21 -8.08 -34.91 44.44
C ALA A 21 -8.64 -36.25 43.97
N ALA A 22 -8.70 -36.45 42.64
CA ALA A 22 -8.63 -37.76 42.01
C ALA A 22 -7.84 -37.66 40.69
N PHE A 23 -6.85 -38.55 40.58
CA PHE A 23 -5.97 -38.77 39.43
C PHE A 23 -6.73 -39.34 38.23
N ALA A 24 -6.39 -38.89 37.02
CA ALA A 24 -6.64 -39.64 35.80
C ALA A 24 -5.37 -39.63 34.92
N ASN A 25 -4.78 -40.81 34.74
CA ASN A 25 -3.67 -41.08 33.84
C ASN A 25 -4.13 -40.94 32.39
N PHE A 26 -3.44 -40.12 31.59
CA PHE A 26 -3.38 -40.26 30.14
C PHE A 26 -1.93 -40.35 29.70
N LEU A 27 -1.50 -41.58 29.40
CA LEU A 27 -0.45 -41.82 28.42
C LEU A 27 -1.06 -41.57 27.05
N ILE A 28 -0.40 -40.77 26.20
CA ILE A 28 -0.26 -40.94 24.74
C ILE A 28 0.55 -39.75 24.21
N GLY A 29 1.60 -40.08 23.45
CA GLY A 29 2.11 -39.24 22.38
C GLY A 29 3.39 -38.51 22.70
N CYS A 30 4.53 -39.14 22.40
CA CYS A 30 5.73 -38.39 22.03
C CYS A 30 5.34 -37.39 20.94
N SER A 31 5.31 -36.10 21.27
CA SER A 31 5.28 -35.07 20.25
C SER A 31 6.54 -35.26 19.41
N ARG A 32 6.39 -35.75 18.19
CA ARG A 32 7.37 -35.50 17.14
C ARG A 32 7.52 -33.98 17.12
N MET A 33 8.64 -33.49 17.64
CA MET A 33 9.09 -32.15 17.32
C MET A 33 9.20 -32.16 15.79
N ASN A 34 8.29 -31.47 15.12
CA ASN A 34 8.50 -31.13 13.72
C ASN A 34 9.80 -30.35 13.71
N ALA A 35 10.86 -30.97 13.19
CA ALA A 35 12.06 -30.25 12.82
C ALA A 35 11.62 -29.06 11.96
N PRO A 36 12.22 -27.86 12.15
CA PRO A 36 11.97 -26.78 11.21
C PRO A 36 12.27 -27.34 9.82
N VAL A 37 11.31 -27.19 8.91
CA VAL A 37 11.56 -27.46 7.50
C VAL A 37 12.55 -26.37 7.09
N ASN A 38 13.84 -26.70 7.16
CA ASN A 38 14.89 -25.87 6.58
C ASN A 38 14.62 -25.86 5.08
N ASP A 39 14.00 -24.79 4.59
CA ASP A 39 14.01 -24.49 3.18
C ASP A 39 15.48 -24.39 2.76
N PRO A 40 15.99 -25.27 1.89
CA PRO A 40 17.40 -25.33 1.54
C PRO A 40 17.90 -24.05 0.85
N SER A 41 17.02 -23.11 0.51
CA SER A 41 17.38 -21.82 -0.07
C SER A 41 17.74 -20.74 0.95
N GLY A 42 17.38 -20.88 2.24
CA GLY A 42 17.58 -19.81 3.23
C GLY A 42 16.78 -18.53 2.96
N ILE A 43 15.73 -18.61 2.13
CA ILE A 43 14.90 -17.46 1.74
C ILE A 43 14.04 -17.00 2.93
N HIS A 44 14.04 -15.69 3.20
CA HIS A 44 13.19 -15.02 4.17
C HIS A 44 12.59 -13.74 3.57
N LEU A 45 11.74 -13.03 4.33
CA LEU A 45 11.08 -11.80 3.85
C LEU A 45 11.63 -10.56 4.55
N ILE A 46 11.94 -9.52 3.77
CA ILE A 46 12.09 -8.14 4.26
C ILE A 46 10.87 -7.35 3.77
N GLY A 47 9.96 -7.00 4.68
CA GLY A 47 8.62 -6.55 4.29
C GLY A 47 7.89 -7.68 3.57
N ASN A 48 7.58 -7.49 2.28
CA ASN A 48 7.05 -8.54 1.39
C ASN A 48 8.06 -9.04 0.34
N ILE A 49 9.32 -8.61 0.40
CA ILE A 49 10.32 -8.98 -0.60
C ILE A 49 11.02 -10.28 -0.18
N PRO A 50 11.00 -11.34 -1.01
CA PRO A 50 11.80 -12.53 -0.79
C PRO A 50 13.28 -12.24 -1.00
N VAL A 51 14.09 -12.56 0.00
CA VAL A 51 15.54 -12.38 -0.01
C VAL A 51 16.24 -13.64 0.50
N ASP A 52 17.47 -13.90 0.06
CA ASP A 52 18.31 -14.99 0.58
C ASP A 52 19.02 -14.61 1.90
N ALA A 53 19.88 -15.50 2.40
CA ALA A 53 20.63 -15.30 3.63
C ALA A 53 21.57 -14.07 3.60
N ASP A 54 21.98 -13.64 2.40
CA ASP A 54 22.84 -12.48 2.19
C ASP A 54 22.02 -11.18 1.92
N ASN A 55 20.70 -11.26 2.06
CA ASN A 55 19.73 -10.20 1.73
C ASN A 55 19.66 -9.85 0.24
N THR A 56 20.08 -10.74 -0.65
CA THR A 56 19.89 -10.56 -2.10
C THR A 56 18.44 -10.86 -2.44
N VAL A 57 17.81 -10.04 -3.28
CA VAL A 57 16.41 -10.24 -3.70
C VAL A 57 16.29 -11.45 -4.62
N HIS A 58 15.22 -12.25 -4.46
CA HIS A 58 14.90 -13.40 -5.31
C HIS A 58 13.39 -13.47 -5.58
N ILE A 59 12.88 -12.60 -6.45
CA ILE A 59 11.46 -12.59 -6.81
C ILE A 59 11.22 -13.54 -7.99
N ASP A 60 10.46 -14.62 -7.74
CA ASP A 60 9.96 -15.53 -8.76
C ASP A 60 8.84 -14.87 -9.59
N THR A 61 9.16 -14.49 -10.82
CA THR A 61 8.25 -13.74 -11.72
C THR A 61 7.12 -14.58 -12.31
N ARG A 62 7.08 -15.89 -12.03
CA ARG A 62 5.89 -16.73 -12.29
C ARG A 62 4.76 -16.44 -11.30
N LYS A 63 5.06 -15.71 -10.23
CA LYS A 63 4.12 -15.24 -9.21
C LYS A 63 3.95 -13.71 -9.33
N PRO A 64 2.90 -13.14 -8.73
CA PRO A 64 2.76 -11.69 -8.63
C PRO A 64 3.99 -11.04 -7.98
N ILE A 65 4.55 -10.02 -8.63
CA ILE A 65 5.75 -9.30 -8.18
C ILE A 65 5.39 -8.43 -6.97
N PRO A 66 5.93 -8.68 -5.76
CA PRO A 66 5.64 -7.87 -4.58
C PRO A 66 6.42 -6.54 -4.60
N PHE A 67 5.93 -5.55 -3.85
CA PHE A 67 6.70 -4.34 -3.51
C PHE A 67 6.59 -4.02 -2.02
N ALA A 68 7.66 -3.47 -1.43
CA ALA A 68 7.72 -3.14 0.01
C ALA A 68 7.67 -1.64 0.33
N ASP A 69 8.02 -0.80 -0.63
CA ASP A 69 7.90 0.65 -0.56
C ASP A 69 7.39 1.20 -1.89
N HIS A 70 7.15 2.50 -1.95
CA HIS A 70 6.77 3.17 -3.18
C HIS A 70 7.28 4.61 -3.21
N ALA A 71 7.30 5.17 -4.41
CA ALA A 71 7.33 6.62 -4.60
C ALA A 71 5.90 7.15 -4.75
N PHE A 72 5.64 8.37 -4.28
CA PHE A 72 4.33 9.02 -4.41
C PHE A 72 4.44 10.41 -5.05
N GLY A 73 3.50 10.71 -5.94
CA GLY A 73 3.30 12.03 -6.56
C GLY A 73 1.82 12.39 -6.64
N ALA A 74 1.54 13.68 -6.75
CA ALA A 74 0.19 14.18 -6.99
C ALA A 74 0.21 15.28 -8.04
N MET A 75 -0.79 15.27 -8.94
CA MET A 75 -0.95 16.27 -10.00
C MET A 75 -2.40 16.71 -10.05
N CYS A 76 -2.63 18.01 -10.24
CA CYS A 76 -3.98 18.57 -10.27
C CYS A 76 -4.23 19.30 -11.59
N TYR A 77 -5.37 19.04 -12.22
CA TYR A 77 -5.81 19.64 -13.49
C TYR A 77 -7.24 20.13 -13.39
N ASP A 78 -7.54 21.24 -14.05
CA ASP A 78 -8.89 21.83 -14.07
C ASP A 78 -9.50 22.01 -12.66
N THR A 79 -8.66 22.30 -11.67
CA THR A 79 -9.07 22.52 -10.27
C THR A 79 -8.59 23.88 -9.74
N TYR A 80 -9.12 24.27 -8.59
CA TYR A 80 -8.61 25.36 -7.75
C TYR A 80 -8.31 24.83 -6.35
N GLY A 81 -7.27 25.37 -5.69
CA GLY A 81 -6.95 25.03 -4.29
C GLY A 81 -6.75 23.54 -4.05
N CYS A 82 -6.18 22.82 -5.01
CA CYS A 82 -5.95 21.39 -4.90
C CYS A 82 -4.82 21.09 -3.90
N LYS A 83 -5.14 20.36 -2.84
CA LYS A 83 -4.19 19.95 -1.80
C LYS A 83 -4.28 18.45 -1.62
N VAL A 84 -3.15 17.78 -1.72
CA VAL A 84 -3.03 16.33 -1.53
C VAL A 84 -2.02 16.10 -0.42
N LEU A 85 -2.49 15.71 0.76
CA LEU A 85 -1.66 15.38 1.92
C LEU A 85 -1.49 13.86 1.98
N TYR A 86 -0.25 13.38 1.89
CA TYR A 86 0.06 11.97 2.04
C TYR A 86 1.42 11.79 2.72
N ASP A 87 1.51 10.81 3.61
CA ASP A 87 2.74 10.56 4.39
C ASP A 87 3.23 11.81 5.14
N GLY A 88 2.30 12.56 5.73
CA GLY A 88 2.57 13.78 6.49
C GLY A 88 3.11 14.96 5.67
N ARG A 89 3.06 14.91 4.34
CA ARG A 89 3.57 15.97 3.45
C ARG A 89 2.58 16.29 2.35
N TYR A 90 2.45 17.57 2.02
CA TYR A 90 1.72 17.96 0.81
C TYR A 90 2.50 17.52 -0.44
N LYS A 91 1.81 16.80 -1.31
CA LYS A 91 2.28 16.30 -2.61
C LYS A 91 1.81 17.20 -3.75
N ALA A 92 0.66 17.83 -3.55
CA ALA A 92 0.19 19.02 -4.25
C ALA A 92 -0.29 20.03 -3.21
N HIS A 93 -0.04 21.32 -3.44
CA HIS A 93 -0.45 22.40 -2.55
C HIS A 93 -0.70 23.67 -3.36
N ASP A 94 -1.71 23.59 -4.21
CA ASP A 94 -2.03 24.64 -5.16
C ASP A 94 -2.76 25.80 -4.49
N PRO A 95 -2.56 27.04 -4.97
CA PRO A 95 -3.26 28.22 -4.46
C PRO A 95 -4.77 28.12 -4.69
N ASP A 96 -5.53 28.72 -3.78
CA ASP A 96 -6.98 28.61 -3.80
C ASP A 96 -7.61 29.36 -4.98
N ASP A 97 -7.02 30.45 -5.47
CA ASP A 97 -7.62 31.38 -6.44
C ASP A 97 -7.08 31.25 -7.88
N VAL A 98 -6.09 30.39 -8.11
CA VAL A 98 -5.53 30.14 -9.46
C VAL A 98 -6.03 28.80 -9.98
N LYS A 99 -6.67 28.85 -11.16
CA LYS A 99 -7.08 27.63 -11.86
C LYS A 99 -5.84 26.88 -12.34
N GLN A 100 -5.71 25.61 -11.97
CA GLN A 100 -4.71 24.74 -12.56
C GLN A 100 -4.99 24.50 -14.03
N ILE A 101 -3.92 24.27 -14.80
CA ILE A 101 -4.01 23.99 -16.24
C ILE A 101 -4.92 22.78 -16.50
N SER A 102 -5.49 22.69 -17.70
CA SER A 102 -6.23 21.48 -18.08
C SER A 102 -5.25 20.39 -18.48
N SER A 103 -5.59 19.12 -18.23
CA SER A 103 -4.77 18.01 -18.74
C SER A 103 -4.71 18.04 -20.27
N ALA A 104 -5.80 18.46 -20.93
CA ALA A 104 -5.85 18.65 -22.38
C ALA A 104 -4.81 19.67 -22.90
N SER A 105 -4.47 20.69 -22.11
CA SER A 105 -3.47 21.70 -22.52
C SER A 105 -2.03 21.17 -22.53
N VAL A 106 -1.77 20.02 -21.88
CA VAL A 106 -0.48 19.32 -21.92
C VAL A 106 -0.25 18.65 -23.29
N GLY A 107 -1.32 18.36 -24.04
CA GLY A 107 -1.25 17.74 -25.36
C GLY A 107 -0.66 16.33 -25.33
N ASP A 108 0.19 16.00 -26.30
CA ASP A 108 0.79 14.67 -26.49
C ASP A 108 1.64 14.19 -25.30
N GLY A 109 2.01 15.09 -24.38
CA GLY A 109 2.72 14.75 -23.15
C GLY A 109 1.83 14.06 -22.11
N TYR A 110 0.50 14.20 -22.20
CA TYR A 110 -0.43 13.59 -21.24
C TYR A 110 -0.90 12.21 -21.72
N PRO A 111 -1.00 11.20 -20.82
CA PRO A 111 -0.72 11.24 -19.38
C PRO A 111 0.75 10.92 -19.02
N GLY A 112 1.66 10.86 -20.00
CA GLY A 112 3.06 10.48 -19.77
C GLY A 112 3.87 11.43 -18.88
N ASN A 113 3.39 12.66 -18.67
CA ASN A 113 3.99 13.65 -17.78
C ASN A 113 3.69 13.41 -16.30
N LEU A 114 2.82 12.46 -15.96
CA LEU A 114 2.53 12.07 -14.59
C LEU A 114 3.72 11.30 -13.99
N ASP A 115 4.18 11.75 -12.82
CA ASP A 115 5.29 11.10 -12.12
C ASP A 115 5.22 11.23 -10.59
N ALA A 116 6.03 10.43 -9.90
CA ALA A 116 6.20 10.49 -8.45
C ALA A 116 7.51 11.20 -8.08
N GLY A 117 7.46 12.01 -7.02
CA GLY A 117 8.61 12.82 -6.58
C GLY A 117 9.13 12.48 -5.18
N THR A 118 8.29 11.92 -4.30
CA THR A 118 8.73 11.47 -2.97
C THR A 118 9.00 9.98 -2.99
N ILE A 119 10.22 9.56 -2.70
CA ILE A 119 10.66 8.16 -2.73
C ILE A 119 10.71 7.52 -1.33
N GLY A 120 10.73 6.19 -1.28
CA GLY A 120 11.03 5.41 -0.07
C GLY A 120 9.91 5.39 0.98
N ILE A 121 8.65 5.58 0.57
CA ILE A 121 7.49 5.50 1.48
C ILE A 121 7.19 4.03 1.74
N ARG A 122 7.36 3.60 3.00
CA ARG A 122 7.21 2.20 3.41
C ARG A 122 5.75 1.76 3.41
N ASN A 123 5.52 0.51 2.98
CA ASN A 123 4.18 -0.11 2.93
C ASN A 123 4.00 -1.25 3.93
N PHE A 124 4.93 -1.44 4.86
CA PHE A 124 4.93 -2.55 5.82
C PHE A 124 4.97 -2.08 7.27
N PRO A 125 4.10 -2.64 8.14
CA PRO A 125 3.06 -3.64 7.83
C PRO A 125 1.86 -3.09 7.04
N HIS A 126 1.71 -1.76 6.96
CA HIS A 126 0.61 -1.09 6.29
C HIS A 126 1.14 0.11 5.49
N PHE A 127 0.37 0.56 4.49
CA PHE A 127 0.56 1.89 3.89
C PHE A 127 0.41 2.99 4.94
N SER A 128 1.01 4.16 4.68
CA SER A 128 0.67 5.40 5.40
C SER A 128 -0.86 5.65 5.32
N PRO A 129 -1.45 6.37 6.30
CA PRO A 129 -2.87 6.68 6.30
C PRO A 129 -3.37 7.25 4.95
N PRO A 130 -4.67 7.08 4.63
CA PRO A 130 -5.23 7.51 3.34
C PRO A 130 -4.79 8.92 2.94
N ALA A 131 -4.52 9.12 1.65
CA ALA A 131 -4.21 10.44 1.14
C ALA A 131 -5.45 11.34 1.28
N GLU A 132 -5.30 12.46 1.96
CA GLU A 132 -6.36 13.44 2.13
C GLU A 132 -6.30 14.44 0.98
N VAL A 133 -7.41 14.57 0.27
CA VAL A 133 -7.54 15.40 -0.93
C VAL A 133 -8.63 16.44 -0.71
N THR A 134 -8.29 17.71 -0.85
CA THR A 134 -9.24 18.83 -0.89
C THR A 134 -9.04 19.61 -2.16
N TRP A 135 -10.11 19.98 -2.86
CA TRP A 135 -10.02 20.79 -4.06
C TRP A 135 -11.36 21.44 -4.39
N ARG A 136 -11.37 22.34 -5.36
CA ARG A 136 -12.58 22.78 -6.05
C ARG A 136 -12.53 22.37 -7.51
N SER A 137 -13.63 21.82 -8.03
CA SER A 137 -13.78 21.49 -9.46
C SER A 137 -13.80 22.76 -10.32
N LYS A 138 -13.75 22.60 -11.64
CA LYS A 138 -13.68 23.74 -12.58
C LYS A 138 -14.88 24.69 -12.49
N ASP A 139 -16.01 24.19 -12.01
CA ASP A 139 -17.24 24.93 -11.74
C ASP A 139 -17.28 25.59 -10.34
N GLY A 140 -16.23 25.41 -9.54
CA GLY A 140 -16.06 25.99 -8.22
C GLY A 140 -16.65 25.18 -7.07
N GLN A 141 -17.28 24.02 -7.31
CA GLN A 141 -17.78 23.16 -6.23
C GLN A 141 -16.63 22.61 -5.40
N SER A 142 -16.76 22.68 -4.06
CA SER A 142 -15.76 22.14 -3.13
C SER A 142 -15.93 20.65 -2.91
N HIS A 143 -14.80 19.94 -2.87
CA HIS A 143 -14.72 18.49 -2.68
C HIS A 143 -13.69 18.12 -1.61
N HIS A 144 -13.95 17.00 -0.95
CA HIS A 144 -13.04 16.34 -0.02
C HIS A 144 -13.10 14.83 -0.24
N ALA A 145 -11.96 14.17 -0.24
CA ALA A 145 -11.86 12.72 -0.36
C ALA A 145 -10.69 12.17 0.44
N LEU A 146 -10.86 10.94 0.93
CA LEU A 146 -9.79 10.11 1.47
C LEU A 146 -9.52 8.97 0.48
N VAL A 147 -8.30 8.89 -0.03
CA VAL A 147 -7.88 7.88 -0.99
C VAL A 147 -7.02 6.84 -0.28
N ASP A 148 -7.59 5.66 -0.06
CA ASP A 148 -6.96 4.58 0.68
C ASP A 148 -6.12 3.67 -0.24
N LEU A 149 -4.80 3.86 -0.22
CA LEU A 149 -3.87 3.03 -1.00
C LEU A 149 -3.79 1.58 -0.49
N GLU A 150 -4.06 1.34 0.80
CA GLU A 150 -4.14 -0.02 1.34
C GLU A 150 -5.32 -0.76 0.72
N ALA A 151 -6.45 -0.08 0.48
CA ALA A 151 -7.59 -0.68 -0.21
C ALA A 151 -7.33 -0.91 -1.70
N ILE A 152 -6.72 0.07 -2.39
CA ILE A 152 -6.43 0.00 -3.84
C ILE A 152 -5.37 -1.07 -4.14
N PHE A 153 -4.30 -1.10 -3.34
CA PHE A 153 -3.17 -2.01 -3.51
C PHE A 153 -3.09 -3.04 -2.37
N LYS A 154 -4.24 -3.64 -2.02
CA LYS A 154 -4.38 -4.58 -0.89
C LYS A 154 -3.30 -5.64 -0.80
N ASN A 155 -2.90 -6.20 -1.94
CA ASN A 155 -1.93 -7.28 -2.01
C ASN A 155 -0.48 -6.81 -2.18
N LYS A 156 -0.25 -5.49 -2.34
CA LYS A 156 1.09 -4.88 -2.53
C LYS A 156 1.86 -5.55 -3.68
N VAL A 157 1.17 -5.68 -4.81
CA VAL A 157 1.65 -6.29 -6.06
C VAL A 157 1.83 -5.23 -7.13
N VAL A 158 2.95 -5.28 -7.84
CA VAL A 158 3.26 -4.41 -8.97
C VAL A 158 2.30 -4.67 -10.13
N LEU A 159 1.68 -3.62 -10.66
CA LEU A 159 0.90 -3.67 -11.89
C LEU A 159 1.83 -3.52 -13.09
N HIS A 160 1.76 -4.43 -14.07
CA HIS A 160 2.56 -4.37 -15.30
C HIS A 160 1.90 -5.11 -16.47
N HIS A 161 2.30 -4.76 -17.70
CA HIS A 161 1.88 -5.45 -18.92
C HIS A 161 2.98 -6.31 -19.56
N VAL A 162 4.11 -6.52 -18.87
CA VAL A 162 5.17 -7.40 -19.38
C VAL A 162 4.64 -8.83 -19.57
N PRO A 163 4.75 -9.41 -20.78
CA PRO A 163 4.41 -10.80 -21.04
C PRO A 163 5.27 -11.77 -20.22
N GLN A 164 4.70 -12.89 -19.77
CA GLN A 164 5.39 -13.86 -18.92
C GLN A 164 6.67 -14.43 -19.55
N ASP A 165 6.67 -14.64 -20.87
CA ASP A 165 7.81 -15.13 -21.65
C ASP A 165 8.93 -14.08 -21.83
N GLN A 166 8.63 -12.81 -21.54
CA GLN A 166 9.60 -11.72 -21.54
C GLN A 166 10.08 -11.34 -20.14
N LEU A 167 9.50 -11.90 -19.07
CA LEU A 167 10.00 -11.70 -17.72
C LEU A 167 11.25 -12.57 -17.48
N PRO A 168 12.30 -12.04 -16.83
CA PRO A 168 13.35 -12.90 -16.30
C PRO A 168 12.74 -13.83 -15.25
N PRO A 169 13.13 -15.12 -15.16
CA PRO A 169 12.50 -16.06 -14.22
C PRO A 169 12.64 -15.65 -12.76
N ILE A 170 13.74 -14.97 -12.42
CA ILE A 170 14.02 -14.41 -11.10
C ILE A 170 14.46 -12.95 -11.28
N LEU A 171 13.85 -12.03 -10.54
CA LEU A 171 14.37 -10.67 -10.37
C LEU A 171 15.28 -10.62 -9.14
N GLN A 172 16.45 -10.00 -9.32
CA GLN A 172 17.47 -9.82 -8.28
C GLN A 172 17.45 -8.44 -7.62
N ALA A 173 16.47 -7.62 -7.98
CA ALA A 173 16.22 -6.32 -7.39
C ALA A 173 14.74 -6.21 -7.05
N ASP A 174 14.44 -5.49 -5.98
CA ASP A 174 13.09 -5.07 -5.66
C ASP A 174 12.62 -3.99 -6.64
N ILE A 175 11.31 -3.78 -6.66
CA ILE A 175 10.69 -2.74 -7.49
C ILE A 175 9.94 -1.80 -6.56
N SER A 176 10.36 -0.54 -6.56
CA SER A 176 9.64 0.56 -5.91
C SER A 176 8.76 1.27 -6.95
N PRO A 177 7.45 0.97 -7.03
CA PRO A 177 6.58 1.61 -8.00
C PRO A 177 6.37 3.09 -7.69
N HIS A 178 6.10 3.87 -8.73
CA HIS A 178 5.56 5.21 -8.64
C HIS A 178 4.03 5.11 -8.56
N ILE A 179 3.45 5.48 -7.41
CA ILE A 179 2.01 5.67 -7.24
C ILE A 179 1.70 7.15 -7.43
N ILE A 180 0.77 7.46 -8.34
CA ILE A 180 0.49 8.83 -8.76
C ILE A 180 -0.99 9.10 -8.59
N LEU A 181 -1.33 10.11 -7.77
CA LEU A 181 -2.71 10.55 -7.57
C LEU A 181 -2.98 11.79 -8.43
N GLU A 182 -3.83 11.66 -9.43
CA GLU A 182 -4.29 12.76 -10.25
C GLU A 182 -5.66 13.24 -9.76
N VAL A 183 -5.83 14.55 -9.57
CA VAL A 183 -7.13 15.21 -9.40
C VAL A 183 -7.43 15.98 -10.68
N ASN A 184 -8.41 15.54 -11.45
CA ASN A 184 -8.78 16.14 -12.73
C ASN A 184 -10.25 16.56 -12.72
N ASP A 185 -10.49 17.85 -12.50
CA ASP A 185 -11.83 18.43 -12.30
C ASP A 185 -12.62 17.77 -11.15
N ARG A 186 -13.46 16.79 -11.47
CA ARG A 186 -14.29 16.02 -10.52
C ARG A 186 -13.79 14.61 -10.30
N THR A 187 -12.75 14.18 -11.02
CA THR A 187 -12.28 12.80 -11.02
C THR A 187 -10.95 12.69 -10.31
N ILE A 188 -10.86 11.75 -9.37
CA ILE A 188 -9.58 11.27 -8.85
C ILE A 188 -9.20 10.01 -9.60
N ASN A 189 -8.00 9.99 -10.15
CA ASN A 189 -7.37 8.80 -10.71
C ASN A 189 -6.14 8.44 -9.87
N VAL A 190 -5.90 7.15 -9.64
CA VAL A 190 -4.65 6.65 -9.06
C VAL A 190 -4.01 5.72 -10.08
N TYR A 191 -2.77 6.03 -10.42
CA TYR A 191 -1.96 5.26 -11.35
C TYR A 191 -0.81 4.57 -10.62
N MET A 192 -0.34 3.48 -11.22
CA MET A 192 0.94 2.86 -10.90
C MET A 192 1.83 2.87 -12.14
N LYS A 193 3.10 3.21 -11.95
CA LYS A 193 4.16 3.14 -12.95
C LYS A 193 5.35 2.42 -12.33
N ALA A 194 5.82 1.35 -12.95
CA ALA A 194 6.85 0.50 -12.38
C ALA A 194 7.83 0.05 -13.45
N MET A 195 9.13 0.18 -13.16
CA MET A 195 10.20 -0.26 -14.05
C MET A 195 10.39 -1.78 -13.92
N VAL A 196 9.70 -2.54 -14.77
CA VAL A 196 9.79 -4.00 -14.79
C VAL A 196 10.76 -4.44 -15.88
N GLN A 197 11.84 -5.10 -15.48
CA GLN A 197 12.86 -5.62 -16.40
C GLN A 197 12.29 -6.70 -17.32
N THR A 198 12.82 -6.75 -18.54
CA THR A 198 12.43 -7.68 -19.60
C THR A 198 13.67 -8.33 -20.21
N THR A 199 13.54 -9.57 -20.67
CA THR A 199 14.62 -10.32 -21.34
C THR A 199 14.91 -9.86 -22.77
N VAL A 200 14.10 -8.93 -23.30
CA VAL A 200 14.21 -8.40 -24.66
C VAL A 200 14.26 -6.87 -24.66
N LEU A 201 14.91 -6.27 -25.65
CA LEU A 201 14.95 -4.81 -25.80
C LEU A 201 13.61 -4.28 -26.31
N GLN A 202 13.06 -3.27 -25.64
CA GLN A 202 11.86 -2.54 -26.09
C GLN A 202 12.17 -1.61 -27.26
N LYS A 203 13.42 -1.15 -27.40
CA LYS A 203 13.91 -0.36 -28.53
C LYS A 203 15.12 -1.07 -29.16
N PRO A 204 14.98 -1.63 -30.38
CA PRO A 204 16.09 -2.30 -31.04
C PRO A 204 17.35 -1.44 -31.10
N GLY A 205 18.49 -2.00 -30.67
CA GLY A 205 19.77 -1.31 -30.64
C GLY A 205 20.03 -0.43 -29.41
N ASN A 206 19.05 -0.22 -28.53
CA ASN A 206 19.26 0.46 -27.26
C ASN A 206 19.36 -0.55 -26.11
N GLN A 207 20.58 -0.81 -25.64
CA GLN A 207 20.84 -1.75 -24.53
C GLN A 207 20.16 -1.36 -23.21
N TYR A 208 19.79 -0.09 -23.03
CA TYR A 208 19.09 0.41 -21.83
C TYR A 208 17.57 0.43 -22.00
N SER A 209 17.04 -0.44 -22.85
CA SER A 209 15.60 -0.54 -23.10
C SER A 209 15.04 -1.90 -22.75
N ASP A 210 15.74 -2.69 -21.94
CA ASP A 210 15.35 -4.00 -21.42
C ASP A 210 14.36 -3.88 -20.25
N PHE A 211 13.42 -2.94 -20.31
CA PHE A 211 12.38 -2.76 -19.29
C PHE A 211 11.13 -2.12 -19.87
N ARG A 212 9.98 -2.37 -19.22
CA ARG A 212 8.75 -1.58 -19.40
C ARG A 212 8.52 -0.70 -18.18
N ASN A 213 7.92 0.46 -18.41
CA ASN A 213 7.57 1.42 -17.36
C ASN A 213 6.21 2.07 -17.68
N ASP A 214 5.22 1.22 -17.94
CA ASP A 214 3.88 1.64 -18.36
C ASP A 214 3.15 2.35 -17.21
N LEU A 215 2.37 3.37 -17.55
CA LEU A 215 1.43 4.00 -16.62
C LEU A 215 0.10 3.24 -16.65
N ILE A 216 -0.28 2.63 -15.52
CA ILE A 216 -1.48 1.79 -15.40
C ILE A 216 -2.46 2.43 -14.42
N LEU A 217 -3.72 2.62 -14.85
CA LEU A 217 -4.80 3.11 -13.99
C LEU A 217 -5.23 2.00 -13.01
N ALA A 218 -5.05 2.24 -11.71
CA ALA A 218 -5.41 1.31 -10.65
C ALA A 218 -6.78 1.63 -10.03
N TYR A 219 -7.16 2.90 -10.00
CA TYR A 219 -8.41 3.37 -9.41
C TYR A 219 -8.89 4.64 -10.09
N THR A 220 -10.20 4.78 -10.23
CA THR A 220 -10.84 6.02 -10.69
C THR A 220 -12.17 6.24 -9.98
N LYS A 221 -12.47 7.48 -9.63
CA LYS A 221 -13.77 7.88 -9.08
C LYS A 221 -14.07 9.34 -9.38
N THR A 222 -15.31 9.61 -9.81
CA THR A 222 -15.85 10.95 -10.05
C THR A 222 -16.79 11.37 -8.92
N TYR A 223 -16.77 12.67 -8.57
CA TYR A 223 -17.51 13.30 -7.48
C TYR A 223 -18.54 14.35 -7.96
#